data_AF-A0AB40ED74-F1
#
_entry.id   AF-A0AB40ED74-F1
#
_cell.length_a   1.000
_cell.length_b   1.000
_cell.length_c   1.000
_cell.angle_alpha   90.00
_cell.angle_beta   90.00
_cell.angle_gamma   90.00
#
_symmetry.space_group_name_H-M   'P 1'
#
loop_
_entity.id
_entity.type
_entity.pdbx_description
1 polymer ?
#
loop_
_entity_poly.entity_id
_entity_poly.type
_entity_poly.pdbx_seq_one_letter_code
_entity_poly.pdbx_strand_id
1 'polypeptide(L)'
;MGSEVEAILDRLQPVNPAAIRRIFLSSIQFATSSPPPSLNDIKSSAQEQLEYMITEDDDSPLLIADSEIKAEVKECVNRLFARFNNALEAMLCEANHSSAEEGKMQNFQSLLSDLSWACQILNKLEIMRDFVHNWMDASDKIVKIVEQGNSTDDIIETKSKVIEVAAKVLEAIGYGTVILPTARRLHGVKVWLPFVRITKPLIDSFTAHSNDGDETTPTPKVDSELWQSLESTFISIILALPSYEQAGILAEWLGNQQVQYPDLTEAFEVWCYRSKVAKRRLSSLGVNNETTASTL
;
A
#
# COMPACT_ATOMS: atom_id res chain seq x y z
N MET A 1 7.69 -54.60 6.63
CA MET A 1 8.36 -53.41 7.17
C MET A 1 7.92 -53.29 8.63
N GLY A 2 8.83 -53.03 9.57
CA GLY A 2 8.51 -53.06 11.01
C GLY A 2 7.74 -51.82 11.49
N SER A 3 7.14 -51.91 12.69
CA SER A 3 6.34 -50.85 13.34
C SER A 3 7.07 -49.50 13.49
N GLU A 4 8.40 -49.47 13.52
CA GLU A 4 9.19 -48.23 13.56
C GLU A 4 9.14 -47.44 12.24
N VAL A 5 8.90 -48.13 11.11
CA VAL A 5 8.81 -47.52 9.78
C VAL A 5 7.41 -46.91 9.54
N GLU A 6 6.37 -47.47 10.17
CA GLU A 6 5.00 -46.93 10.10
C GLU A 6 4.90 -45.51 10.65
N ALA A 7 5.53 -45.24 11.81
CA ALA A 7 5.53 -43.89 12.39
C ALA A 7 6.27 -42.84 11.52
N ILE A 8 7.20 -43.28 10.67
CA ILE A 8 7.89 -42.42 9.70
C ILE A 8 7.04 -42.24 8.45
N LEU A 9 6.39 -43.31 7.97
CA LEU A 9 5.48 -43.26 6.83
C LEU A 9 4.22 -42.43 7.12
N ASP A 10 3.72 -42.45 8.36
CA ASP A 10 2.60 -41.61 8.80
C ASP A 10 2.94 -40.11 8.77
N ARG A 11 4.22 -39.74 8.96
CA ARG A 11 4.68 -38.35 8.79
C ARG A 11 4.76 -37.92 7.34
N LEU A 12 4.80 -38.88 6.42
CA LEU A 12 4.86 -38.64 4.97
C LEU A 12 3.46 -38.70 4.34
N GLN A 13 2.41 -39.01 5.10
CA GLN A 13 1.05 -38.97 4.57
C GLN A 13 0.60 -37.53 4.30
N PRO A 14 -0.21 -37.31 3.25
CA PRO A 14 -0.77 -35.99 2.98
C PRO A 14 -1.56 -35.49 4.19
N VAL A 15 -1.30 -34.26 4.60
CA VAL A 15 -1.99 -33.65 5.74
C VAL A 15 -3.49 -33.56 5.46
N ASN A 16 -4.30 -33.87 6.47
CA ASN A 16 -5.76 -33.77 6.37
C ASN A 16 -6.20 -32.34 5.96
N PRO A 17 -6.91 -32.15 4.83
CA PRO A 17 -7.34 -30.83 4.36
C PRO A 17 -8.19 -30.04 5.38
N ALA A 18 -9.00 -30.72 6.19
CA ALA A 18 -9.79 -30.07 7.24
C ALA A 18 -8.91 -29.53 8.37
N ALA A 19 -7.79 -30.22 8.66
CA ALA A 19 -6.83 -29.75 9.65
C ALA A 19 -6.06 -28.52 9.14
N ILE A 20 -5.62 -28.53 7.87
CA ILE A 20 -4.98 -27.39 7.20
C ILE A 20 -5.88 -26.15 7.29
N ARG A 21 -7.15 -26.30 6.89
CA ARG A 21 -8.14 -25.22 6.95
C ARG A 21 -8.31 -24.66 8.35
N ARG A 22 -8.48 -25.51 9.36
CA ARG A 22 -8.63 -25.07 10.75
C ARG A 22 -7.39 -24.34 11.26
N ILE A 23 -6.19 -24.80 10.90
CA ILE A 23 -4.93 -24.13 11.23
C ILE A 23 -4.91 -22.75 10.58
N PHE A 24 -5.21 -22.66 9.28
CA PHE A 24 -5.25 -21.40 8.57
C PHE A 24 -6.20 -20.39 9.22
N LEU A 25 -7.44 -20.81 9.53
CA LEU A 25 -8.46 -19.94 10.15
C LEU A 25 -8.04 -19.44 11.54
N SER A 26 -7.49 -20.31 12.39
CA SER A 26 -6.96 -19.89 13.70
C SER A 26 -5.76 -18.97 13.55
N SER A 27 -4.85 -19.26 12.62
CA SER A 27 -3.65 -18.47 12.38
C SER A 27 -4.00 -17.08 11.85
N ILE A 28 -4.95 -16.93 10.91
CA ILE A 28 -5.33 -15.61 10.38
C ILE A 28 -6.00 -14.74 11.46
N GLN A 29 -6.83 -15.34 12.31
CA GLN A 29 -7.43 -14.65 13.44
C GLN A 29 -6.37 -14.17 14.43
N PHE A 30 -5.38 -15.01 14.73
CA PHE A 30 -4.27 -14.66 15.63
C PHE A 30 -3.35 -13.59 15.02
N ALA A 31 -2.92 -13.78 13.78
CA ALA A 31 -2.00 -12.91 13.04
C ALA A 31 -2.59 -11.50 12.82
N THR A 32 -3.90 -11.38 12.69
CA THR A 32 -4.57 -10.08 12.61
C THR A 32 -4.90 -9.50 13.97
N SER A 33 -4.86 -10.26 15.07
CA SER A 33 -5.15 -9.77 16.42
C SER A 33 -4.03 -8.87 16.99
N SER A 34 -4.22 -8.34 18.20
CA SER A 34 -3.21 -7.57 18.95
C SER A 34 -2.78 -8.37 20.18
N PRO A 35 -2.00 -9.46 20.02
CA PRO A 35 -1.58 -10.27 21.14
C PRO A 35 -0.59 -9.51 22.05
N PRO A 36 -0.37 -9.96 23.30
CA PRO A 36 0.65 -9.39 24.17
C PRO A 36 2.05 -9.44 23.53
N PRO A 37 2.96 -8.50 23.85
CA PRO A 37 4.30 -8.45 23.25
C PRO A 37 5.10 -9.74 23.36
N SER A 38 4.87 -10.54 24.40
CA SER A 38 5.51 -11.85 24.60
C SER A 38 5.17 -12.89 23.53
N LEU A 39 4.16 -12.65 22.70
CA LEU A 39 3.73 -13.54 21.61
C LEU A 39 4.03 -12.96 20.23
N ASN A 40 4.81 -11.87 20.13
CA ASN A 40 5.13 -11.24 18.84
C ASN A 40 5.84 -12.21 17.90
N ASP A 41 6.80 -13.00 18.39
CA ASP A 41 7.51 -13.99 17.56
C ASP A 41 6.55 -15.04 16.99
N ILE A 42 5.55 -15.46 17.78
CA ILE A 42 4.53 -16.40 17.34
C ILE A 42 3.63 -15.75 16.28
N LYS A 43 3.33 -14.46 16.43
CA LYS A 43 2.51 -13.71 15.47
C LYS A 43 3.25 -13.57 14.13
N SER A 44 4.51 -13.17 14.15
CA SER A 44 5.36 -13.08 12.95
C SER A 44 5.49 -14.45 12.28
N SER A 45 5.74 -15.50 13.06
CA SER A 45 5.77 -16.87 12.53
C SER A 45 4.42 -17.27 11.90
N ALA A 46 3.30 -16.95 12.53
CA ALA A 46 1.98 -17.21 11.96
C ALA A 46 1.75 -16.43 10.65
N GLN A 47 2.20 -15.18 10.57
CA GLN A 47 2.13 -14.36 9.36
C GLN A 47 2.93 -14.96 8.19
N GLU A 48 4.16 -15.40 8.45
CA GLU A 48 5.02 -16.07 7.47
C GLU A 48 4.42 -17.41 7.01
N GLN A 49 3.94 -18.24 7.95
CA GLN A 49 3.36 -19.53 7.61
C GLN A 49 2.06 -19.39 6.82
N LEU A 50 1.22 -18.40 7.15
CA LEU A 50 0.01 -18.11 6.37
C LEU A 50 0.34 -17.73 4.93
N GLU A 51 1.40 -16.95 4.72
CA GLU A 51 1.86 -16.60 3.38
C GLU A 51 2.34 -17.84 2.62
N TYR A 52 3.16 -18.67 3.27
CA TYR A 52 3.64 -19.93 2.68
C TYR A 52 2.48 -20.85 2.27
N MET A 53 1.47 -21.01 3.13
CA MET A 53 0.33 -21.91 2.89
C MET A 53 -0.48 -21.60 1.61
N ILE A 54 -0.49 -20.34 1.17
CA ILE A 54 -1.30 -19.88 0.02
C ILE A 54 -0.45 -19.51 -1.19
N THR A 55 0.88 -19.61 -1.08
CA THR A 55 1.79 -19.31 -2.18
C THR A 55 1.86 -20.51 -3.11
N GLU A 56 1.69 -20.27 -4.40
CA GLU A 56 1.97 -21.24 -5.46
C GLU A 56 3.37 -20.90 -5.98
N ASP A 57 4.35 -21.74 -5.67
CA ASP A 57 5.76 -21.61 -6.09
C ASP A 57 6.09 -22.65 -7.17
N ASP A 58 6.96 -23.62 -6.89
CA ASP A 58 7.18 -24.78 -7.74
C ASP A 58 6.13 -25.89 -7.44
N ASP A 59 5.50 -25.85 -6.26
CA ASP A 59 4.49 -26.78 -5.79
C ASP A 59 3.09 -26.13 -5.73
N SER A 60 2.05 -26.98 -5.69
CA SER A 60 0.68 -26.50 -5.45
C SER A 60 0.54 -25.93 -4.04
N PRO A 61 -0.26 -24.86 -3.83
CA PRO A 61 -0.44 -24.26 -2.52
C PRO A 61 -1.02 -25.27 -1.54
N LEU A 62 -0.56 -25.22 -0.29
CA LEU A 62 -1.04 -26.13 0.76
C LEU A 62 -2.55 -25.95 1.03
N LEU A 63 -3.05 -24.73 0.84
CA LEU A 63 -4.46 -24.39 0.97
C LEU A 63 -4.99 -23.68 -0.28
N ILE A 64 -6.01 -24.29 -0.90
CA ILE A 64 -6.81 -23.63 -1.93
C ILE A 64 -7.93 -22.84 -1.24
N ALA A 65 -7.88 -21.51 -1.31
CA ALA A 65 -8.83 -20.64 -0.63
C ALA A 65 -10.20 -20.61 -1.33
N ASP A 66 -11.21 -21.15 -0.66
CA ASP A 66 -12.61 -21.05 -1.07
C ASP A 66 -13.26 -19.72 -0.64
N SER A 67 -14.54 -19.54 -0.95
CA SER A 67 -15.28 -18.32 -0.62
C SER A 67 -15.42 -18.08 0.89
N GLU A 68 -15.43 -19.12 1.71
CA GLU A 68 -15.54 -19.02 3.16
C GLU A 68 -14.22 -18.56 3.78
N ILE A 69 -13.10 -19.13 3.32
CA ILE A 69 -11.76 -18.67 3.70
C ILE A 69 -11.56 -17.20 3.32
N LYS A 70 -11.93 -16.84 2.08
CA LYS A 70 -11.86 -15.44 1.62
C LYS A 70 -12.75 -14.51 2.47
N ALA A 71 -13.93 -14.96 2.89
CA ALA A 71 -14.82 -14.18 3.76
C ALA A 71 -14.23 -13.97 5.16
N GLU A 72 -13.68 -15.02 5.79
CA GLU A 72 -13.03 -14.91 7.10
C GLU A 72 -11.81 -13.98 7.05
N VAL A 73 -10.96 -14.09 6.02
CA VAL A 73 -9.79 -13.22 5.84
C VAL A 73 -10.24 -11.76 5.71
N LYS A 74 -11.29 -11.47 4.92
CA LYS A 74 -11.85 -10.13 4.81
C LYS A 74 -12.33 -9.60 6.15
N GLU A 75 -13.04 -10.41 6.93
CA GLU A 75 -13.52 -10.00 8.25
C GLU A 75 -12.36 -9.68 9.21
N CYS A 76 -11.34 -10.56 9.25
CA CYS A 76 -10.13 -10.37 10.04
C CYS A 76 -9.41 -9.07 9.70
N VAL A 77 -9.18 -8.82 8.40
CA VAL A 77 -8.53 -7.59 7.93
C VAL A 77 -9.39 -6.36 8.19
N ASN A 78 -10.71 -6.43 8.02
CA ASN A 78 -11.59 -5.30 8.33
C ASN A 78 -11.54 -4.94 9.82
N ARG A 79 -11.46 -5.93 10.72
CA ARG A 79 -11.25 -5.67 12.17
C ARG A 79 -9.87 -5.09 12.48
N LEU A 80 -8.84 -5.48 11.73
CA LEU A 80 -7.51 -4.86 11.82
C LEU A 80 -7.55 -3.39 11.36
N PHE A 81 -8.15 -3.12 10.20
CA PHE A 81 -8.31 -1.78 9.67
C PHE A 81 -9.15 -0.88 10.59
N ALA A 82 -10.22 -1.42 11.19
CA ALA A 82 -11.04 -0.67 12.15
C ALA A 82 -10.21 -0.23 13.38
N ARG A 83 -9.32 -1.09 13.89
CA ARG A 83 -8.40 -0.71 14.98
C ARG A 83 -7.41 0.36 14.54
N PHE A 84 -6.88 0.25 13.32
CA PHE A 84 -6.03 1.27 12.73
C PHE A 84 -6.74 2.62 12.61
N ASN A 85 -7.97 2.65 12.10
CA ASN A 85 -8.78 3.86 12.06
C ASN A 85 -9.04 4.45 13.45
N ASN A 86 -9.33 3.63 14.45
CA ASN A 86 -9.50 4.12 15.81
C ASN A 86 -8.20 4.74 16.36
N ALA A 87 -7.05 4.15 16.04
CA ALA A 87 -5.75 4.72 16.39
C ALA A 87 -5.50 6.06 15.66
N LEU A 88 -5.82 6.14 14.36
CA LEU A 88 -5.75 7.38 13.58
C LEU A 88 -6.61 8.50 14.22
N GLU A 89 -7.87 8.21 14.53
CA GLU A 89 -8.79 9.17 15.15
C GLU A 89 -8.29 9.62 16.53
N ALA A 90 -7.79 8.69 17.36
CA ALA A 90 -7.24 9.03 18.67
C ALA A 90 -6.04 9.99 18.57
N MET A 91 -5.17 9.82 17.57
CA MET A 91 -4.05 10.73 17.35
C MET A 91 -4.49 12.11 16.84
N LEU A 92 -5.56 12.18 16.03
CA LEU A 92 -6.13 13.46 15.58
C LEU A 92 -6.79 14.25 16.72
N CYS A 93 -7.43 13.56 17.68
CA CYS A 93 -8.11 14.20 18.80
C CYS A 93 -7.14 14.75 19.86
N GLU A 94 -5.96 14.17 20.02
CA GLU A 94 -5.09 14.40 21.18
C GLU A 94 -3.79 15.17 20.89
N ALA A 95 -3.66 15.83 19.73
CA ALA A 95 -2.53 16.69 19.36
C ALA A 95 -2.28 17.92 20.30
N ASN A 96 -2.85 17.93 21.52
CA ASN A 96 -2.76 18.99 22.52
C ASN A 96 -2.14 18.55 23.88
N HIS A 97 -1.80 17.27 24.14
CA HIS A 97 -1.30 16.84 25.46
C HIS A 97 -0.16 15.78 25.41
N SER A 98 1.01 16.14 25.97
CA SER A 98 2.34 15.66 25.56
C SER A 98 2.99 14.55 26.42
N SER A 99 2.28 13.50 26.84
CA SER A 99 2.96 12.39 27.56
C SER A 99 2.43 10.98 27.30
N ALA A 100 1.40 10.83 26.47
CA ALA A 100 0.84 9.53 26.08
C ALA A 100 1.12 9.19 24.60
N GLU A 101 2.02 9.95 23.95
CA GLU A 101 2.22 9.93 22.49
C GLU A 101 3.09 8.75 22.02
N GLU A 102 4.12 8.37 22.80
CA GLU A 102 5.10 7.35 22.39
C GLU A 102 4.47 5.95 22.23
N GLY A 103 3.68 5.51 23.22
CA GLY A 103 2.97 4.22 23.15
C GLY A 103 1.89 4.17 22.06
N LYS A 104 1.32 5.32 21.69
CA LYS A 104 0.34 5.41 20.59
C LYS A 104 1.01 5.31 19.23
N MET A 105 2.13 6.00 19.06
CA MET A 105 2.92 5.94 17.83
C MET A 105 3.42 4.51 17.58
N GLN A 106 3.93 3.83 18.61
CA GLN A 106 4.37 2.45 18.47
C GLN A 106 3.23 1.48 18.13
N ASN A 107 2.06 1.65 18.75
CA ASN A 107 0.86 0.88 18.37
C ASN A 107 0.43 1.18 16.92
N PHE A 108 0.49 2.44 16.50
CA PHE A 108 0.19 2.86 15.13
C PHE A 108 1.14 2.21 14.11
N GLN A 109 2.44 2.25 14.38
CA GLN A 109 3.46 1.58 13.56
C GLN A 109 3.25 0.05 13.52
N SER A 110 2.92 -0.59 14.65
CA SER A 110 2.63 -2.03 14.68
C SER A 110 1.43 -2.38 13.80
N LEU A 111 0.38 -1.55 13.83
CA LEU A 111 -0.80 -1.75 12.97
C LEU A 111 -0.46 -1.52 11.50
N LEU A 112 0.42 -0.57 11.16
CA LEU A 112 0.90 -0.40 9.79
C LEU A 112 1.67 -1.62 9.28
N SER A 113 2.54 -2.20 10.10
CA SER A 113 3.24 -3.45 9.76
C SER A 113 2.27 -4.60 9.51
N ASP A 114 1.25 -4.76 10.37
CA ASP A 114 0.21 -5.77 10.17
C ASP A 114 -0.60 -5.53 8.89
N LEU A 115 -0.90 -4.27 8.56
CA LEU A 115 -1.61 -3.91 7.34
C LEU A 115 -0.76 -4.15 6.08
N SER A 116 0.55 -3.86 6.15
CA SER A 116 1.51 -4.14 5.07
C SER A 116 1.55 -5.63 4.76
N TRP A 117 1.65 -6.47 5.78
CA TRP A 117 1.52 -7.93 5.64
C TRP A 117 0.14 -8.35 5.12
N ALA A 118 -0.94 -7.78 5.66
CA ALA A 118 -2.29 -8.11 5.22
C ALA A 118 -2.49 -7.83 3.71
N CYS A 119 -1.90 -6.75 3.17
CA CYS A 119 -1.91 -6.48 1.72
C CYS A 119 -1.32 -7.65 0.91
N GLN A 120 -0.26 -8.31 1.39
CA GLN A 120 0.34 -9.46 0.71
C GLN A 120 -0.65 -10.63 0.64
N ILE A 121 -1.31 -10.96 1.75
CA ILE A 121 -2.33 -12.01 1.81
C ILE A 121 -3.52 -11.68 0.91
N LEU A 122 -4.04 -10.45 0.98
CA LEU A 122 -5.19 -10.03 0.18
C LEU A 122 -4.89 -10.02 -1.32
N ASN A 123 -3.66 -9.69 -1.72
CA ASN A 123 -3.20 -9.77 -3.10
C ASN A 123 -3.18 -11.21 -3.60
N LYS A 124 -2.55 -12.14 -2.85
CA LYS A 124 -2.50 -13.57 -3.21
C LYS A 124 -3.89 -14.19 -3.31
N LEU A 125 -4.84 -13.72 -2.49
CA LEU A 125 -6.22 -14.19 -2.49
C LEU A 125 -7.15 -13.44 -3.45
N GLU A 126 -6.65 -12.41 -4.15
CA GLU A 126 -7.39 -11.55 -5.09
C GLU A 126 -8.62 -10.86 -4.46
N ILE A 127 -8.50 -10.40 -3.22
CA ILE A 127 -9.61 -9.83 -2.42
C ILE A 127 -9.33 -8.42 -1.88
N MET A 128 -8.42 -7.68 -2.51
CA MET A 128 -7.98 -6.33 -2.13
C MET A 128 -9.06 -5.24 -2.16
N ARG A 129 -10.19 -5.46 -2.86
CA ARG A 129 -11.18 -4.41 -3.14
C ARG A 129 -11.58 -3.61 -1.90
N ASP A 130 -12.01 -4.29 -0.84
CA ASP A 130 -12.58 -3.62 0.33
C ASP A 130 -11.49 -2.84 1.10
N PHE A 131 -10.29 -3.41 1.18
CA PHE A 131 -9.13 -2.75 1.77
C PHE A 131 -8.74 -1.47 1.03
N VAL A 132 -8.67 -1.52 -0.31
CA VAL A 132 -8.38 -0.35 -1.13
C VAL A 132 -9.41 0.75 -0.89
N HIS A 133 -10.69 0.44 -0.81
CA HIS A 133 -11.73 1.44 -0.53
C HIS A 133 -11.53 2.09 0.85
N ASN A 134 -11.30 1.28 1.88
CA ASN A 134 -11.08 1.76 3.24
C ASN A 134 -9.82 2.64 3.33
N TRP A 135 -8.72 2.23 2.69
CA TRP A 135 -7.47 3.01 2.65
C TRP A 135 -7.64 4.34 1.92
N MET A 136 -8.33 4.33 0.78
CA MET A 136 -8.63 5.56 0.04
C MET A 136 -9.48 6.53 0.87
N ASP A 137 -10.48 6.02 1.60
CA ASP A 137 -11.33 6.85 2.45
C ASP A 137 -10.58 7.40 3.70
N ALA A 138 -9.52 6.73 4.14
CA ALA A 138 -8.65 7.17 5.26
C ALA A 138 -7.44 8.02 4.83
N SER A 139 -7.14 8.12 3.52
CA SER A 139 -5.87 8.64 3.00
C SER A 139 -5.55 10.06 3.48
N ASP A 140 -6.50 11.00 3.44
CA ASP A 140 -6.28 12.37 3.91
C ASP A 140 -5.87 12.42 5.39
N LYS A 141 -6.51 11.58 6.23
CA LYS A 141 -6.23 11.52 7.68
C LYS A 141 -4.85 10.95 7.94
N ILE A 142 -4.48 9.90 7.21
CA ILE A 142 -3.16 9.25 7.30
C ILE A 142 -2.07 10.26 6.97
N VAL A 143 -2.14 10.91 5.80
CA VAL A 143 -1.14 11.89 5.37
C VAL A 143 -1.04 13.04 6.36
N LYS A 144 -2.18 13.60 6.80
CA LYS A 144 -2.21 14.70 7.76
C LYS A 144 -1.50 14.37 9.08
N ILE A 145 -1.75 13.20 9.64
CA ILE A 145 -1.10 12.76 10.90
C ILE A 145 0.40 12.60 10.71
N VAL A 146 0.79 11.94 9.62
CA VAL A 146 2.19 11.60 9.37
C VAL A 146 3.01 12.83 8.99
N GLU A 147 2.38 13.88 8.45
CA GLU A 147 3.00 15.19 8.20
C GLU A 147 3.11 16.09 9.43
N GLN A 148 2.25 15.93 10.43
CA GLN A 148 2.29 16.73 11.66
C GLN A 148 3.49 16.40 12.57
N GLY A 149 4.15 15.27 12.34
CA GLY A 149 5.37 14.89 13.04
C GLY A 149 6.60 15.66 12.56
N ASN A 150 7.33 16.29 13.49
CA ASN A 150 8.66 16.84 13.21
C ASN A 150 9.67 15.71 12.91
N SER A 151 10.77 16.01 12.21
CA SER A 151 11.75 15.04 11.72
C SER A 151 12.54 14.31 12.84
N THR A 152 11.88 13.42 13.58
CA THR A 152 12.53 12.40 14.42
C THR A 152 12.60 11.08 13.65
N ASP A 153 13.54 10.23 14.03
CA ASP A 153 13.80 8.93 13.40
C ASP A 153 12.53 8.05 13.38
N ASP A 154 11.77 8.02 14.48
CA ASP A 154 10.50 7.29 14.59
C ASP A 154 9.44 7.77 13.59
N ILE A 155 9.43 9.06 13.27
CA ILE A 155 8.49 9.65 12.32
C ILE A 155 8.90 9.29 10.89
N ILE A 156 10.20 9.19 10.61
CA ILE A 156 10.71 8.72 9.32
C ILE A 156 10.39 7.23 9.11
N GLU A 157 10.57 6.39 10.14
CA GLU A 157 10.16 4.98 10.08
C GLU A 157 8.65 4.84 9.81
N THR A 158 7.83 5.65 10.49
CA THR A 158 6.38 5.66 10.28
C THR A 158 6.01 6.06 8.85
N LYS A 159 6.67 7.10 8.31
CA LYS A 159 6.51 7.54 6.92
C LYS A 159 6.84 6.41 5.94
N SER A 160 7.95 5.68 6.17
CA SER A 160 8.33 4.52 5.36
C SER A 160 7.26 3.43 5.36
N LYS A 161 6.76 3.03 6.54
CA LYS A 161 5.68 2.03 6.68
C LYS A 161 4.38 2.46 6.00
N VAL A 162 4.01 3.75 6.08
CA VAL A 162 2.85 4.28 5.35
C VAL A 162 3.03 4.16 3.84
N ILE A 163 4.24 4.42 3.34
CA ILE A 163 4.56 4.30 1.91
C ILE A 163 4.47 2.86 1.43
N GLU A 164 4.91 1.88 2.23
CA GLU A 164 4.78 0.47 1.89
C GLU A 164 3.32 0.06 1.64
N VAL A 165 2.43 0.43 2.56
CA VAL A 165 0.99 0.12 2.43
C VAL A 165 0.37 0.90 1.27
N ALA A 166 0.68 2.20 1.16
CA ALA A 166 0.16 3.05 0.09
C ALA A 166 0.60 2.56 -1.30
N ALA A 167 1.84 2.09 -1.44
CA ALA A 167 2.34 1.54 -2.69
C ALA A 167 1.51 0.31 -3.12
N LYS A 168 1.23 -0.63 -2.21
CA LYS A 168 0.39 -1.79 -2.53
C LYS A 168 -1.05 -1.42 -2.91
N VAL A 169 -1.62 -0.42 -2.26
CA VAL A 169 -2.95 0.09 -2.60
C VAL A 169 -2.96 0.77 -3.97
N LEU A 170 -1.97 1.62 -4.23
CA LEU A 170 -1.85 2.33 -5.50
C LEU A 170 -1.55 1.35 -6.64
N GLU A 171 -0.69 0.34 -6.45
CA GLU A 171 -0.40 -0.71 -7.43
C GLU A 171 -1.68 -1.43 -7.85
N ALA A 172 -2.51 -1.82 -6.87
CA ALA A 172 -3.80 -2.47 -7.13
C ALA A 172 -4.75 -1.58 -7.96
N ILE A 173 -4.69 -0.25 -7.78
CA ILE A 173 -5.48 0.71 -8.57
C ILE A 173 -4.86 0.90 -9.97
N GLY A 174 -3.55 1.11 -10.04
CA GLY A 174 -2.80 1.45 -11.25
C GLY A 174 -2.72 0.32 -12.26
N TYR A 175 -2.64 -0.93 -11.80
CA TYR A 175 -2.65 -2.11 -12.66
C TYR A 175 -4.04 -2.71 -12.87
N GLY A 176 -5.08 -2.07 -12.32
CA GLY A 176 -6.47 -2.42 -12.60
C GLY A 176 -7.02 -3.62 -11.82
N THR A 177 -6.28 -4.16 -10.84
CA THR A 177 -6.77 -5.18 -9.89
C THR A 177 -8.01 -4.69 -9.13
N VAL A 178 -8.03 -3.40 -8.77
CA VAL A 178 -9.19 -2.73 -8.17
C VAL A 178 -9.55 -1.49 -8.98
N ILE A 179 -10.70 -1.53 -9.64
CA ILE A 179 -11.21 -0.41 -10.43
C ILE A 179 -11.95 0.57 -9.53
N LEU A 180 -11.46 1.80 -9.47
CA LEU A 180 -12.11 2.91 -8.79
C LEU A 180 -12.67 3.95 -9.78
N PRO A 181 -13.76 4.66 -9.41
CA PRO A 181 -14.25 5.80 -10.18
C PRO A 181 -13.13 6.84 -10.41
N THR A 182 -13.18 7.53 -11.55
CA THR A 182 -12.20 8.56 -11.92
C THR A 182 -11.95 9.59 -10.84
N ALA A 183 -13.02 10.07 -10.17
CA ALA A 183 -12.90 11.05 -9.09
C ALA A 183 -12.06 10.53 -7.90
N ARG A 184 -12.22 9.24 -7.54
CA ARG A 184 -11.43 8.61 -6.46
C ARG A 184 -9.98 8.39 -6.87
N ARG A 185 -9.73 7.97 -8.12
CA ARG A 185 -8.36 7.83 -8.66
C ARG A 185 -7.63 9.16 -8.68
N LEU A 186 -8.29 10.22 -9.15
CA LEU A 186 -7.75 11.58 -9.15
C LEU A 186 -7.43 12.07 -7.73
N HIS A 187 -8.35 11.87 -6.78
CA HIS A 187 -8.13 12.23 -5.39
C HIS A 187 -6.92 11.48 -4.81
N GLY A 188 -6.79 10.18 -5.08
CA GLY A 188 -5.63 9.41 -4.66
C GLY A 188 -4.30 9.96 -5.17
N VAL A 189 -4.23 10.34 -6.46
CA VAL A 189 -3.03 10.99 -7.00
C VAL A 189 -2.78 12.32 -6.28
N LYS A 190 -3.79 13.16 -6.07
CA LYS A 190 -3.63 14.47 -5.41
C LYS A 190 -3.18 14.37 -3.95
N VAL A 191 -3.53 13.31 -3.24
CA VAL A 191 -3.10 13.08 -1.85
C VAL A 191 -1.71 12.47 -1.80
N TRP A 192 -1.48 11.38 -2.54
CA TRP A 192 -0.27 10.58 -2.39
C TRP A 192 0.93 11.12 -3.17
N LEU A 193 0.72 11.76 -4.33
CA LEU A 193 1.81 12.28 -5.16
C LEU A 193 2.63 13.35 -4.43
N PRO A 194 2.04 14.38 -3.79
CA PRO A 194 2.82 15.37 -3.03
C PRO A 194 3.49 14.76 -1.79
N PHE A 195 2.80 13.87 -1.08
CA PHE A 195 3.33 13.22 0.12
C PHE A 195 4.60 12.42 -0.19
N VAL A 196 4.54 11.58 -1.23
CA VAL A 196 5.65 10.75 -1.71
C VAL A 196 6.84 11.61 -2.17
N ARG A 197 6.55 12.70 -2.87
CA ARG A 197 7.53 13.67 -3.36
C ARG A 197 8.36 14.28 -2.21
N ILE A 198 7.72 14.62 -1.10
CA ILE A 198 8.38 15.18 0.09
C ILE A 198 9.09 14.09 0.89
N THR A 199 8.49 12.90 0.97
CA THR A 199 8.97 11.84 1.87
C THR A 199 10.19 11.10 1.34
N LYS A 200 10.29 10.86 0.03
CA LYS A 200 11.46 10.17 -0.55
C LYS A 200 12.80 10.83 -0.18
N PRO A 201 13.03 12.14 -0.41
CA PRO A 201 14.31 12.76 -0.07
C PRO A 201 14.59 12.75 1.44
N LEU A 202 13.56 12.78 2.30
CA LEU A 202 13.74 12.65 3.75
C LEU A 202 14.31 11.27 4.11
N ILE A 203 13.76 10.19 3.54
CA ILE A 203 14.26 8.82 3.75
C ILE A 203 15.66 8.64 3.15
N ASP A 204 15.90 9.16 1.94
CA ASP A 204 17.22 9.11 1.29
C ASP A 204 18.28 9.82 2.17
N SER A 205 17.95 10.98 2.76
CA SER A 205 18.86 11.70 3.65
C SER A 205 19.12 10.94 4.96
N PHE A 206 18.06 10.35 5.54
CA PHE A 206 18.17 9.56 6.77
C PHE A 206 19.10 8.36 6.62
N THR A 207 18.90 7.60 5.54
CA THR A 207 19.72 6.43 5.23
C THR A 207 21.18 6.78 4.90
N ALA A 208 21.44 7.97 4.33
CA ALA A 208 22.80 8.46 4.11
C ALA A 208 23.51 8.82 5.44
N HIS A 209 22.80 9.41 6.41
CA HIS A 209 23.38 9.79 7.70
C HIS A 209 23.64 8.61 8.65
N SER A 210 22.85 7.55 8.57
CA SER A 210 22.98 6.37 9.44
C SER A 210 24.11 5.42 9.05
N ASN A 211 24.58 5.46 7.80
CA ASN A 211 25.64 4.56 7.30
C ASN A 211 27.07 4.98 7.73
N ASP A 212 27.23 6.08 8.47
CA ASP A 212 28.53 6.67 8.82
C ASP A 212 29.10 6.24 10.19
N GLY A 213 28.48 5.31 10.94
CA GLY A 213 29.17 4.80 12.14
C GLY A 213 28.45 3.93 13.17
N ASP A 214 27.18 3.56 13.02
CA ASP A 214 26.49 2.76 14.05
C ASP A 214 25.65 1.61 13.45
N GLU A 215 26.25 0.42 13.34
CA GLU A 215 25.60 -0.81 12.83
C GLU A 215 24.51 -1.37 13.76
N THR A 216 24.18 -0.70 14.87
CA THR A 216 23.32 -1.28 15.92
C THR A 216 21.83 -0.96 15.80
N THR A 217 21.42 -0.05 14.90
CA THR A 217 20.00 0.27 14.67
C THR A 217 19.57 -0.05 13.23
N PRO A 218 18.52 -0.87 13.01
CA PRO A 218 18.05 -1.18 11.67
C PRO A 218 17.49 0.10 11.03
N THR A 219 18.11 0.52 9.93
CA THR A 219 17.69 1.71 9.19
C THR A 219 16.45 1.39 8.37
N PRO A 220 15.43 2.27 8.34
CA PRO A 220 14.23 2.09 7.52
C PRO A 220 14.62 2.24 6.05
N LYS A 221 15.03 1.15 5.43
CA LYS A 221 15.29 1.07 3.99
C LYS A 221 14.00 0.74 3.28
N VAL A 222 13.37 1.78 2.72
CA VAL A 222 12.40 1.56 1.64
C VAL A 222 13.19 1.12 0.42
N ASP A 223 12.85 -0.04 -0.12
CA ASP A 223 13.53 -0.60 -1.29
C ASP A 223 13.47 0.35 -2.49
N SER A 224 14.59 0.45 -3.20
CA SER A 224 14.68 1.14 -4.50
C SER A 224 13.65 0.61 -5.50
N GLU A 225 13.35 -0.69 -5.47
CA GLU A 225 12.35 -1.31 -6.33
C GLU A 225 10.94 -0.78 -6.01
N LEU A 226 10.65 -0.52 -4.73
CA LEU A 226 9.37 0.03 -4.29
C LEU A 226 9.17 1.44 -4.85
N TRP A 227 10.19 2.29 -4.82
CA TRP A 227 10.10 3.64 -5.40
C TRP A 227 9.89 3.61 -6.91
N GLN A 228 10.56 2.71 -7.64
CA GLN A 228 10.36 2.55 -9.08
C GLN A 228 8.96 2.01 -9.41
N SER A 229 8.48 1.04 -8.65
CA SER A 229 7.11 0.50 -8.79
C SER A 229 6.07 1.59 -8.54
N LEU A 230 6.27 2.41 -7.51
CA LEU A 230 5.37 3.50 -7.14
C LEU A 230 5.30 4.60 -8.22
N GLU A 231 6.45 4.95 -8.82
CA GLU A 231 6.51 5.87 -9.97
C GLU A 231 5.74 5.34 -11.17
N SER A 232 6.01 4.08 -11.55
CA SER A 232 5.32 3.39 -12.64
C SER A 232 3.81 3.34 -12.41
N THR A 233 3.41 3.12 -11.15
CA THR A 233 2.02 3.11 -10.72
C THR A 233 1.36 4.49 -10.88
N PHE A 234 2.02 5.57 -10.46
CA PHE A 234 1.51 6.93 -10.68
C PHE A 234 1.33 7.23 -12.16
N ILE A 235 2.31 6.90 -13.00
CA ILE A 235 2.23 7.05 -14.46
C ILE A 235 0.99 6.31 -14.99
N SER A 236 0.79 5.05 -14.61
CA SER A 236 -0.36 4.25 -15.04
C SER A 236 -1.69 4.88 -14.62
N ILE A 237 -1.82 5.28 -13.35
CA ILE A 237 -3.06 5.91 -12.84
C ILE A 237 -3.34 7.20 -13.61
N ILE A 238 -2.34 8.07 -13.77
CA ILE A 238 -2.47 9.36 -14.47
C ILE A 238 -2.89 9.13 -15.92
N LEU A 239 -2.22 8.24 -16.64
CA LEU A 239 -2.54 7.95 -18.04
C LEU A 239 -3.95 7.39 -18.27
N ALA A 240 -4.55 6.82 -17.23
CA ALA A 240 -5.92 6.33 -17.21
C ALA A 240 -6.97 7.38 -16.76
N LEU A 241 -6.56 8.60 -16.40
CA LEU A 241 -7.48 9.72 -16.10
C LEU A 241 -7.95 10.42 -17.38
N PRO A 242 -9.02 11.24 -17.33
CA PRO A 242 -9.37 12.13 -18.43
C PRO A 242 -8.25 13.13 -18.75
N SER A 243 -8.10 13.49 -20.02
CA SER A 243 -7.02 14.36 -20.51
C SER A 243 -6.95 15.73 -19.83
N TYR A 244 -8.09 16.29 -19.40
CA TYR A 244 -8.14 17.54 -18.64
C TYR A 244 -7.48 17.40 -17.25
N GLU A 245 -7.78 16.32 -16.53
CA GLU A 245 -7.20 16.07 -15.21
C GLU A 245 -5.70 15.75 -15.31
N GLN A 246 -5.30 15.01 -16.34
CA GLN A 246 -3.88 14.77 -16.64
C GLN A 246 -3.12 16.08 -16.80
N ALA A 247 -3.68 17.04 -17.55
CA ALA A 247 -3.06 18.34 -17.78
C ALA A 247 -2.82 19.12 -16.47
N GLY A 248 -3.78 19.10 -15.55
CA GLY A 248 -3.64 19.74 -14.24
C GLY A 248 -2.48 19.16 -13.43
N ILE A 249 -2.41 17.83 -13.34
CA ILE A 249 -1.35 17.12 -12.59
C ILE A 249 0.03 17.38 -13.22
N LEU A 250 0.13 17.29 -14.55
CA LEU A 250 1.40 17.50 -15.26
C LEU A 250 1.88 18.95 -15.18
N ALA A 251 0.97 19.92 -15.23
CA ALA A 251 1.32 21.33 -15.06
C ALA A 251 1.85 21.60 -13.65
N GLU A 252 1.23 21.01 -12.62
CA GLU A 252 1.73 21.10 -11.25
C GLU A 252 3.10 20.44 -11.10
N TRP A 253 3.29 19.24 -11.67
CA TRP A 253 4.58 18.55 -11.67
C TRP A 253 5.69 19.40 -12.31
N LEU A 254 5.46 19.96 -13.51
CA LEU A 254 6.42 20.85 -14.19
C LEU A 254 6.70 22.14 -13.41
N GLY A 255 5.71 22.65 -12.67
CA GLY A 255 5.86 23.85 -11.84
C GLY A 255 6.73 23.65 -10.60
N ASN A 256 6.90 22.41 -10.14
CA ASN A 256 7.69 22.09 -8.96
C ASN A 256 9.18 21.95 -9.32
N GLN A 257 9.89 23.08 -9.39
CA GLN A 257 11.30 23.18 -9.81
C GLN A 257 12.32 22.41 -8.96
N GLN A 258 11.93 21.87 -7.79
CA GLN A 258 12.84 21.30 -6.81
C GLN A 258 12.82 19.77 -6.70
N VAL A 259 11.97 19.03 -7.45
CA VAL A 259 11.82 17.60 -7.18
C VAL A 259 11.95 16.69 -8.40
N GLN A 260 12.91 15.77 -8.32
CA GLN A 260 13.24 14.75 -9.32
C GLN A 260 12.27 13.55 -9.30
N TYR A 261 11.46 13.38 -8.24
CA TYR A 261 10.65 12.18 -8.03
C TYR A 261 9.18 12.49 -7.65
N PRO A 262 8.20 11.71 -8.15
CA PRO A 262 8.35 10.76 -9.24
C PRO A 262 8.62 11.47 -10.57
N ASP A 263 9.39 10.84 -11.43
CA ASP A 263 9.59 11.25 -12.81
C ASP A 263 8.31 10.92 -13.60
N LEU A 264 7.59 11.97 -14.02
CA LEU A 264 6.36 11.84 -14.81
C LEU A 264 6.60 12.10 -16.30
N THR A 265 7.86 12.06 -16.77
CA THR A 265 8.24 12.32 -18.15
C THR A 265 7.48 11.42 -19.13
N GLU A 266 7.38 10.12 -18.87
CA GLU A 266 6.60 9.21 -19.73
C GLU A 266 5.13 9.64 -19.84
N ALA A 267 4.49 9.92 -18.70
CA ALA A 267 3.10 10.37 -18.68
C ALA A 267 2.91 11.68 -19.47
N PHE A 268 3.87 12.61 -19.34
CA PHE A 268 3.89 13.87 -20.05
C PHE A 268 4.03 13.69 -21.57
N GLU A 269 4.96 12.85 -22.02
CA GLU A 269 5.19 12.57 -23.44
C GLU A 269 3.96 11.93 -24.10
N VAL A 270 3.38 10.93 -23.43
CA VAL A 270 2.17 10.25 -23.89
C VAL A 270 0.98 11.21 -23.95
N TRP A 271 0.78 12.06 -22.93
CA TRP A 271 -0.27 13.08 -22.94
C TRP A 271 -0.08 14.07 -24.09
N CYS A 272 1.14 14.56 -24.32
CA CYS A 272 1.46 15.46 -25.43
C CYS A 272 1.15 14.83 -26.79
N TYR A 273 1.59 13.59 -26.99
CA TYR A 273 1.31 12.83 -28.22
C TYR A 273 -0.19 12.65 -28.45
N ARG A 274 -0.92 12.14 -27.45
CA ARG A 274 -2.38 11.92 -27.51
C ARG A 274 -3.14 13.21 -27.80
N SER A 275 -2.78 14.29 -27.13
CA SER A 275 -3.41 15.61 -27.30
C SER A 275 -3.18 16.19 -28.70
N LYS A 276 -1.95 16.06 -29.24
CA LYS A 276 -1.61 16.51 -30.61
C LYS A 276 -2.37 15.71 -31.66
N VAL A 277 -2.46 14.38 -31.51
CA VAL A 277 -3.20 13.51 -32.42
C VAL A 277 -4.69 13.81 -32.38
N ALA A 278 -5.27 13.98 -31.18
CA ALA A 278 -6.67 14.34 -31.01
C ALA A 278 -7.01 15.67 -31.71
N LYS A 279 -6.17 16.70 -31.54
CA LYS A 279 -6.32 17.99 -32.22
C LYS A 279 -6.36 17.84 -33.74
N ARG A 280 -5.42 17.10 -34.33
CA ARG A 280 -5.39 16.86 -35.80
C ARG A 280 -6.66 16.18 -36.30
N ARG A 281 -7.16 15.17 -35.56
CA ARG A 281 -8.37 14.43 -35.93
C ARG A 281 -9.61 15.31 -35.86
N LEU A 282 -9.74 16.14 -34.82
CA LEU A 282 -10.85 17.09 -34.68
C LEU A 282 -10.83 18.15 -35.79
N SER A 283 -9.65 18.69 -36.13
CA SER A 283 -9.50 19.62 -37.25
C SER A 283 -9.89 18.98 -38.60
N SER A 284 -9.59 17.68 -38.82
CA SER A 284 -10.00 16.97 -40.05
C SER A 284 -11.50 16.68 -40.14
N LEU A 285 -12.21 16.67 -39.00
CA LEU A 285 -13.66 16.46 -38.93
C LEU A 285 -14.45 17.77 -39.10
N GLY A 286 -13.79 18.90 -39.33
CA GLY A 286 -14.45 20.20 -39.47
C GLY A 286 -15.02 20.76 -38.17
N VAL A 287 -14.68 20.18 -37.01
CA VAL A 287 -15.00 20.74 -35.69
C VAL A 287 -14.01 21.87 -35.41
N ASN A 288 -14.16 22.97 -36.15
CA ASN A 288 -13.53 24.23 -35.81
C ASN A 288 -14.34 24.85 -34.67
N ASN A 289 -13.65 25.28 -33.61
CA ASN A 289 -14.24 25.98 -32.46
C ASN A 289 -14.93 27.28 -32.90
N GLU A 290 -16.21 27.22 -33.25
CA GLU A 290 -17.10 28.38 -33.24
C GLU A 290 -17.67 28.55 -31.82
N THR A 291 -16.83 28.89 -30.83
CA THR A 291 -17.36 29.42 -29.55
C THR A 291 -16.40 30.28 -28.73
N THR A 292 -15.38 30.91 -29.33
CA THR A 292 -14.64 31.99 -28.64
C THR A 292 -14.22 33.07 -29.64
N ALA A 293 -15.20 33.80 -30.16
CA ALA A 293 -14.99 35.10 -30.81
C ALA A 293 -16.28 35.93 -30.77
N SER A 294 -16.83 36.12 -29.57
CA SER A 294 -17.89 37.08 -29.21
C SER A 294 -17.95 36.98 -27.67
N THR A 295 -17.65 37.96 -26.82
CA THR A 295 -17.89 39.40 -26.89
C THR A 295 -17.11 40.03 -25.72
N LEU A 296 -16.42 41.15 -25.99
CA LEU A 296 -15.87 42.17 -25.07
C LEU A 296 -14.92 41.74 -23.93
#